data_AF-A0A380CA38-F1
#
_entry.id   AF-A0A380CA38-F1
#
_cell.length_a   1.000
_cell.length_b   1.000
_cell.length_c   1.000
_cell.angle_alpha   90.00
_cell.angle_beta   90.00
_cell.angle_gamma   90.00
#
_symmetry.space_group_name_H-M   'P 1'
#
loop_
_entity.id
_entity.type
_entity.pdbx_description
1 polymer ?
#
loop_
_entity_poly.entity_id
_entity_poly.type
_entity_poly.pdbx_seq_one_letter_code
_entity_poly.pdbx_strand_id
1 'polypeptide(L)'
;MKPALLLSLCLFTPLTFAAPTAIPLSDVRITAGPFLHAQQTDMHYIMSMDPERLLAPYRKDAGIATTAENYPNWEDTGLDGHIGGHYLSALALMYAATGDKAVLDRLNYMVAEFRQVSASPWQWLSWRCA
;
A
#
# COMPACT_ATOMS: atom_id res chain seq x y z
N MET A 1 55.04 27.27 -47.67
CA MET A 1 53.73 26.57 -47.74
C MET A 1 53.59 25.76 -46.45
N LYS A 2 52.70 26.15 -45.53
CA LYS A 2 52.45 25.42 -44.26
C LYS A 2 51.14 24.66 -44.40
N PRO A 3 51.09 23.33 -44.14
CA PRO A 3 49.83 22.59 -44.22
C PRO A 3 48.98 22.93 -43.00
N ALA A 4 47.78 23.46 -43.23
CA ALA A 4 46.77 23.61 -42.19
C ALA A 4 46.20 22.23 -41.88
N LEU A 5 46.58 21.65 -40.74
CA LEU A 5 45.90 20.49 -40.18
C LEU A 5 44.55 20.97 -39.61
N LEU A 6 43.47 20.71 -40.35
CA LEU A 6 42.10 20.81 -39.83
C LEU A 6 41.86 19.61 -38.90
N LEU A 7 41.97 19.83 -37.60
CA LEU A 7 41.54 18.88 -36.58
C LEU A 7 40.01 18.84 -36.61
N SER A 8 39.43 17.83 -37.26
CA SER A 8 37.99 17.56 -37.20
C SER A 8 37.69 16.99 -35.81
N LEU A 9 37.18 17.84 -34.92
CA LEU A 9 36.73 17.45 -33.59
C LEU A 9 35.43 16.65 -33.73
N CYS A 10 35.54 15.32 -33.83
CA CYS A 10 34.38 14.44 -33.72
C CYS A 10 33.82 14.55 -32.30
N LEU A 11 32.73 15.30 -32.16
CA LEU A 11 31.93 15.35 -30.94
C LEU A 11 31.26 13.98 -30.76
N PHE A 12 31.91 13.09 -30.01
CA PHE A 12 31.27 11.88 -29.51
C PHE A 12 30.28 12.30 -28.42
N THR A 13 29.01 12.50 -28.79
CA THR A 13 27.92 12.54 -27.81
C THR A 13 27.71 11.13 -27.25
N PRO A 14 27.93 10.89 -25.95
CA PRO A 14 27.64 9.59 -25.37
C PRO A 14 26.14 9.32 -25.47
N LEU A 15 25.76 8.15 -26.00
CA LEU A 15 24.39 7.66 -25.84
C LEU A 15 24.18 7.37 -24.36
N THR A 16 23.46 8.24 -23.67
CA THR A 16 22.94 7.96 -22.32
C THR A 16 21.63 7.22 -22.47
N PHE A 17 21.60 5.93 -22.09
CA PHE A 17 20.35 5.21 -21.93
C PHE A 17 19.68 5.65 -20.63
N ALA A 18 18.38 5.96 -20.69
CA ALA A 18 17.60 6.21 -19.49
C ALA A 18 17.52 4.92 -18.65
N ALA A 19 17.62 5.06 -17.33
CA ALA A 19 17.41 3.94 -16.43
C ALA A 19 15.98 3.40 -16.58
N PRO A 20 15.77 2.07 -16.52
CA PRO A 20 14.44 1.51 -16.57
C PRO A 20 13.62 2.00 -15.37
N THR A 21 12.34 2.29 -15.62
CA THR A 21 11.38 2.69 -14.59
C THR A 21 10.35 1.57 -14.38
N ALA A 22 9.78 1.49 -13.18
CA ALA A 22 8.72 0.53 -12.89
C ALA A 22 7.44 0.92 -13.65
N ILE A 23 6.74 -0.09 -14.19
CA ILE A 23 5.42 0.10 -14.80
C ILE A 23 4.37 0.12 -13.68
N PRO A 24 3.49 1.14 -13.62
CA PRO A 24 2.40 1.17 -12.64
C PRO A 24 1.49 -0.04 -12.75
N LEU A 25 0.98 -0.54 -11.60
CA LEU A 25 0.02 -1.66 -11.59
C LEU A 25 -1.30 -1.32 -12.33
N SER A 26 -1.66 -0.05 -12.42
CA SER A 26 -2.82 0.41 -13.21
C SER A 26 -2.69 0.15 -14.70
N ASP A 27 -1.45 0.03 -15.19
CA ASP A 27 -1.13 -0.01 -16.62
C ASP A 27 -0.90 -1.45 -17.10
N VAL A 28 -0.97 -2.43 -16.19
CA VAL A 28 -0.79 -3.86 -16.48
C VAL A 28 -2.03 -4.62 -16.02
N ARG A 29 -2.55 -5.49 -16.89
CA ARG A 29 -3.68 -6.37 -16.58
C ARG A 29 -3.31 -7.82 -16.83
N ILE A 30 -3.43 -8.63 -15.78
CA ILE A 30 -3.25 -10.07 -15.87
C ILE A 30 -4.56 -10.67 -16.38
N THR A 31 -4.53 -11.33 -17.54
CA THR A 31 -5.73 -11.79 -18.23
C THR A 31 -5.97 -13.30 -18.12
N ALA A 32 -4.95 -14.08 -17.77
CA ALA A 32 -5.05 -15.54 -17.61
C ALA A 32 -3.86 -16.13 -16.83
N GLY A 33 -3.94 -17.44 -16.56
CA GLY A 33 -2.82 -18.23 -16.05
C GLY A 33 -2.66 -18.20 -14.52
N PRO A 34 -1.55 -18.76 -14.00
CA PRO A 34 -1.35 -18.96 -12.56
C PRO A 34 -1.31 -17.65 -11.77
N PHE A 35 -0.83 -16.55 -12.36
CA PHE A 35 -0.81 -15.25 -11.68
C PHE A 35 -2.20 -14.63 -11.53
N LEU A 36 -3.11 -14.84 -12.49
CA LEU A 36 -4.49 -14.40 -12.34
C LEU A 36 -5.17 -15.19 -11.22
N HIS A 37 -4.94 -16.51 -11.17
CA HIS A 37 -5.47 -17.35 -10.10
C HIS A 37 -4.94 -16.92 -8.71
N ALA A 38 -3.65 -16.61 -8.61
CA ALA A 38 -3.05 -16.10 -7.37
C ALA A 38 -3.67 -14.75 -6.96
N GLN A 39 -3.81 -13.81 -7.90
CA GLN A 39 -4.44 -12.50 -7.64
C GLN A 39 -5.89 -12.65 -7.16
N GLN A 40 -6.68 -13.53 -7.80
CA GLN A 40 -8.07 -13.76 -7.40
C GLN A 40 -8.18 -14.45 -6.03
N THR A 41 -7.28 -15.39 -5.74
CA THR A 41 -7.20 -16.05 -4.44
C THR A 41 -6.86 -15.04 -3.35
N ASP A 42 -5.87 -14.18 -3.58
CA ASP A 42 -5.48 -13.12 -2.65
C ASP A 42 -6.61 -12.09 -2.45
N MET A 43 -7.28 -11.67 -3.54
CA MET A 43 -8.44 -10.78 -3.43
C MET A 43 -9.56 -11.40 -2.60
N HIS A 44 -9.84 -12.68 -2.78
CA HIS A 44 -10.83 -13.39 -1.97
C HIS A 44 -10.43 -13.40 -0.48
N TYR A 45 -9.15 -13.67 -0.19
CA TYR A 45 -8.63 -13.65 1.18
C TYR A 45 -8.74 -12.27 1.82
N ILE A 46 -8.24 -11.22 1.16
CA ILE A 46 -8.31 -9.82 1.63
C ILE A 46 -9.77 -9.42 1.89
N MET A 47 -10.69 -9.75 0.99
CA MET A 47 -12.08 -9.35 1.13
C MET A 47 -12.84 -10.17 2.19
N SER A 48 -12.34 -11.35 2.56
CA SER A 48 -12.89 -12.19 3.64
C SER A 48 -12.53 -11.70 5.04
N MET A 49 -11.52 -10.83 5.18
CA MET A 49 -11.14 -10.27 6.48
C MET A 49 -12.18 -9.27 6.98
N ASP A 50 -12.42 -9.29 8.28
CA ASP A 50 -13.32 -8.39 9.00
C ASP A 50 -12.60 -7.08 9.30
N PRO A 51 -13.00 -5.96 8.66
CA PRO A 51 -12.35 -4.68 8.88
C PRO A 51 -12.54 -4.16 10.31
N GLU A 52 -13.63 -4.50 11.00
CA GLU A 52 -13.88 -4.00 12.36
C GLU A 52 -12.88 -4.57 13.36
N ARG A 53 -12.49 -5.83 13.18
CA ARG A 53 -11.47 -6.49 14.00
C ARG A 53 -10.07 -5.97 13.69
N LEU A 54 -9.78 -5.65 12.43
CA LEU A 54 -8.52 -5.02 12.02
C LEU A 54 -8.38 -3.58 12.54
N LEU A 55 -9.51 -2.87 12.69
CA LEU A 55 -9.56 -1.51 13.24
C LEU A 55 -9.61 -1.47 14.77
N ALA A 56 -9.99 -2.57 15.42
CA ALA A 56 -10.12 -2.68 16.87
C ALA A 56 -8.90 -2.17 17.66
N PRO A 57 -7.64 -2.57 17.38
CA PRO A 57 -6.49 -2.10 18.13
C PRO A 57 -6.32 -0.58 18.04
N TYR A 58 -6.44 -0.02 16.83
CA TYR A 58 -6.35 1.42 16.60
C TYR A 58 -7.42 2.22 17.34
N ARG A 59 -8.67 1.74 17.30
CA ARG A 59 -9.78 2.39 18.02
C ARG A 59 -9.56 2.37 19.53
N LYS A 60 -9.09 1.24 20.08
CA LYS A 60 -8.76 1.11 21.51
C LYS A 60 -7.67 2.11 21.93
N ASP A 61 -6.59 2.21 21.16
CA ASP A 61 -5.49 3.15 21.44
C ASP A 61 -5.92 4.62 21.32
N ALA A 62 -6.87 4.90 20.43
CA ALA A 62 -7.47 6.22 20.28
C ALA A 62 -8.60 6.51 21.28
N GLY A 63 -8.90 5.61 22.22
CA GLY A 63 -10.00 5.78 23.18
C GLY A 63 -11.39 5.82 22.52
N ILE A 64 -11.53 5.30 21.29
CA ILE A 64 -12.78 5.18 20.56
C ILE A 64 -13.43 3.85 20.95
N ALA A 65 -14.69 3.90 21.36
CA ALA A 65 -15.44 2.70 21.73
C ALA A 65 -15.55 1.75 20.53
N THR A 66 -15.24 0.47 20.75
CA THR A 66 -15.41 -0.60 19.77
C THR A 66 -15.94 -1.85 20.46
N THR A 67 -16.89 -2.52 19.82
CA THR A 67 -17.37 -3.85 20.26
C THR A 67 -16.62 -4.99 19.57
N ALA A 68 -15.78 -4.68 18.58
CA ALA A 68 -14.99 -5.67 17.89
C ALA A 68 -13.77 -6.06 18.73
N GLU A 69 -13.56 -7.37 18.87
CA GLU A 69 -12.33 -7.91 19.42
C GLU A 69 -11.23 -7.90 18.36
N ASN A 70 -9.98 -7.78 18.80
CA ASN A 70 -8.84 -7.94 17.90
C ASN A 70 -8.90 -9.32 17.24
N TYR A 71 -8.29 -9.48 16.07
CA TYR A 71 -7.97 -10.82 15.60
C TYR A 71 -7.06 -11.53 16.63
N PRO A 72 -7.14 -12.86 16.77
CA PRO A 72 -6.29 -13.58 17.70
C PRO A 72 -4.85 -13.67 17.17
N ASN A 73 -3.97 -14.36 17.90
CA ASN A 73 -2.58 -14.58 17.52
C ASN A 73 -1.79 -13.27 17.65
N TRP A 74 -0.96 -12.91 16.68
CA TRP A 74 -0.10 -11.73 16.83
C TRP A 74 -0.87 -10.42 17.02
N GLU A 75 -2.13 -10.36 16.57
CA GLU A 75 -3.02 -9.21 16.75
C GLU A 75 -3.61 -9.09 18.17
N ASP A 76 -3.47 -10.09 19.05
CA ASP A 76 -3.82 -10.01 20.48
C ASP A 76 -2.69 -10.42 21.44
N THR A 77 -1.49 -10.69 20.91
CA THR A 77 -0.30 -11.04 21.70
C THR A 77 0.87 -10.06 21.54
N GLY A 78 0.62 -8.81 21.13
CA GLY A 78 1.62 -7.72 21.17
C GLY A 78 2.13 -7.19 19.83
N LEU A 79 1.51 -7.58 18.70
CA LEU A 79 1.70 -6.92 17.40
C LEU A 79 0.39 -6.33 16.86
N ASP A 80 -0.59 -6.10 17.73
CA ASP A 80 -1.89 -5.49 17.42
C ASP A 80 -1.78 -4.30 16.45
N GLY A 81 -2.55 -4.36 15.37
CA GLY A 81 -2.58 -3.34 14.32
C GLY A 81 -1.58 -3.58 13.19
N HIS A 82 -0.57 -4.45 13.32
CA HIS A 82 0.41 -4.63 12.24
C HIS A 82 -0.24 -5.12 10.94
N ILE A 83 -1.22 -6.03 11.03
CA ILE A 83 -1.97 -6.52 9.88
C ILE A 83 -2.85 -5.43 9.29
N GLY A 84 -3.41 -4.52 10.11
CA GLY A 84 -4.23 -3.41 9.62
C GLY A 84 -3.47 -2.52 8.61
N GLY A 85 -2.19 -2.27 8.85
CA GLY A 85 -1.32 -1.53 7.92
C GLY A 85 -1.02 -2.29 6.62
N HIS A 86 -0.71 -3.60 6.72
CA HIS A 86 -0.53 -4.45 5.55
C HIS A 86 -1.82 -4.57 4.74
N TYR A 87 -2.96 -4.68 5.41
CA TYR A 87 -4.28 -4.77 4.80
C TYR A 87 -4.60 -3.54 3.96
N LEU A 88 -4.32 -2.34 4.47
CA LEU A 88 -4.48 -1.09 3.72
C LEU A 88 -3.62 -1.08 2.45
N SER A 89 -2.37 -1.54 2.54
CA SER A 89 -1.47 -1.65 1.39
C SER A 89 -1.98 -2.68 0.38
N ALA A 90 -2.45 -3.83 0.84
CA ALA A 90 -2.99 -4.89 0.01
C ALA A 90 -4.24 -4.43 -0.76
N LEU A 91 -5.17 -3.74 -0.11
CA LEU A 91 -6.35 -3.15 -0.75
C LEU A 91 -5.97 -2.12 -1.82
N ALA A 92 -5.01 -1.23 -1.53
CA ALA A 92 -4.56 -0.22 -2.48
C ALA A 92 -3.91 -0.85 -3.73
N LEU A 93 -3.03 -1.83 -3.54
CA LEU A 93 -2.36 -2.53 -4.63
C LEU A 93 -3.34 -3.39 -5.43
N MET A 94 -4.26 -4.10 -4.76
CA MET A 94 -5.30 -4.90 -5.42
C MET A 94 -6.23 -4.04 -6.25
N TYR A 95 -6.66 -2.87 -5.75
CA TYR A 95 -7.46 -1.93 -6.53
C TYR A 95 -6.69 -1.40 -7.74
N ALA A 96 -5.41 -1.03 -7.59
CA ALA A 96 -4.60 -0.58 -8.72
C ALA A 96 -4.49 -1.66 -9.82
N ALA A 97 -4.31 -2.92 -9.43
CA ALA A 97 -4.16 -4.07 -10.33
C ALA A 97 -5.47 -4.52 -11.01
N THR A 98 -6.63 -4.31 -10.38
CA THR A 98 -7.90 -4.89 -10.85
C THR A 98 -8.95 -3.85 -11.24
N GLY A 99 -8.95 -2.69 -10.60
CA GLY A 99 -10.05 -1.72 -10.66
C GLY A 99 -11.32 -2.19 -9.96
N ASP A 100 -11.27 -3.23 -9.12
CA ASP A 100 -12.46 -3.78 -8.46
C ASP A 100 -13.08 -2.76 -7.48
N LYS A 101 -14.37 -2.49 -7.68
CA LYS A 101 -15.09 -1.48 -6.90
C LYS A 101 -15.30 -1.88 -5.44
N ALA A 102 -15.53 -3.15 -5.15
CA ALA A 102 -15.72 -3.59 -3.77
C ALA A 102 -14.42 -3.45 -2.96
N VAL A 103 -13.27 -3.70 -3.60
CA VAL A 103 -11.95 -3.42 -3.03
C VAL A 103 -11.78 -1.92 -2.77
N LEU A 104 -12.16 -1.05 -3.71
CA LEU A 104 -12.10 0.40 -3.51
C LEU A 104 -13.00 0.88 -2.37
N ASP A 105 -14.23 0.37 -2.29
CA ASP A 105 -15.17 0.73 -1.23
C ASP A 105 -14.61 0.33 0.14
N ARG A 106 -14.01 -0.87 0.24
CA ARG A 106 -13.31 -1.33 1.45
C ARG A 106 -12.09 -0.47 1.78
N LEU A 107 -11.28 -0.09 0.79
CA LEU A 107 -10.13 0.80 0.96
C LEU A 107 -10.55 2.16 1.51
N ASN A 108 -11.55 2.77 0.90
CA ASN A 108 -12.07 4.08 1.32
C ASN A 108 -12.63 4.02 2.74
N TYR A 109 -13.32 2.93 3.10
CA TYR A 109 -13.76 2.69 4.46
C TYR A 109 -12.59 2.68 5.45
N MET A 110 -11.57 1.85 5.21
CA MET A 110 -10.39 1.77 6.08
C MET A 110 -9.69 3.14 6.22
N VAL A 111 -9.51 3.88 5.12
CA VAL A 111 -8.90 5.23 5.17
C VAL A 111 -9.74 6.20 6.00
N ALA A 112 -11.06 6.17 5.87
CA ALA A 112 -11.96 7.03 6.65
C ALA A 112 -11.89 6.71 8.16
N GLU A 113 -11.81 5.43 8.52
CA GLU A 113 -11.68 4.98 9.90
C GLU A 113 -10.32 5.37 10.49
N PHE A 114 -9.22 5.19 9.75
CA PHE A 114 -7.90 5.65 10.17
C PHE A 114 -7.84 7.16 10.37
N ARG A 115 -8.56 7.93 9.54
CA ARG A 115 -8.68 9.38 9.71
C ARG A 115 -9.37 9.74 11.03
N GLN A 116 -10.40 9.01 11.42
CA GLN A 116 -11.10 9.22 12.69
C GLN A 116 -10.18 8.90 13.88
N VAL A 117 -9.50 7.76 13.85
CA VAL A 117 -8.53 7.36 14.87
C VAL A 117 -7.41 8.40 15.01
N SER A 118 -6.84 8.86 13.89
CA SER A 118 -5.72 9.81 13.88
C SER A 118 -6.09 11.21 14.33
N ALA A 119 -7.39 11.55 14.33
CA ALA A 119 -7.89 12.81 14.83
C ALA A 119 -8.17 12.78 16.35
N SER A 120 -8.08 11.61 16.99
CA SER A 120 -8.40 11.46 18.40
C SER A 120 -7.39 12.19 19.31
N PRO A 121 -7.85 13.05 20.24
CA PRO A 121 -6.99 13.70 21.22
C PRO A 121 -6.24 12.70 22.11
N TRP A 122 -6.82 11.51 22.34
CA TRP A 122 -6.23 10.47 23.19
C TRP A 122 -4.92 9.93 22.65
N GLN A 123 -4.74 9.91 21.33
CA GLN A 123 -3.47 9.54 20.70
C GLN A 123 -2.36 10.49 21.17
N TRP A 124 -2.60 11.80 21.25
CA TRP A 124 -1.57 12.74 21.71
C TRP A 124 -1.20 12.60 23.19
N LEU A 125 -2.09 12.05 24.02
CA LEU A 125 -1.79 11.80 25.44
C LEU A 125 -0.98 10.52 25.65
N SER A 126 -1.23 9.45 24.88
CA SER A 126 -0.49 8.19 25.03
C SER A 126 0.98 8.34 24.61
N TRP A 127 1.28 9.12 23.57
CA TRP A 127 2.66 9.39 23.11
C TRP A 127 3.43 10.43 23.95
N ARG A 128 2.79 11.11 24.92
CA ARG A 128 3.47 12.06 25.83
C ARG A 128 3.90 11.41 27.16
N CYS A 129 3.35 10.24 27.48
CA CYS A 129 3.59 9.55 28.75
C CYS A 129 4.48 8.29 28.59
N ALA A 130 5.00 8.03 27.39
CA ALA A 130 5.97 6.96 27.10
C ALA A 130 7.37 7.51 26.89
#